data_AF-A0A268H920-F1
#
_entry.id   AF-A0A268H920-F1
#
_cell.length_a   1.000
_cell.length_b   1.000
_cell.length_c   1.000
_cell.angle_alpha   90.00
_cell.angle_beta   90.00
_cell.angle_gamma   90.00
#
_symmetry.space_group_name_H-M   'P 1'
#
loop_
_entity.id
_entity.type
_entity.pdbx_description
1 polymer ?
#
loop_
_entity_poly.entity_id
_entity_poly.type
_entity_poly.pdbx_seq_one_letter_code
_entity_poly.pdbx_strand_id
1 'polypeptide(L)' 'MTRKTWMYLFIMLAGLSMGLYNNFTNIGTLLLMILLSAAAVIMIIFNISVGLKNRRQKKQ' A
#
# COMPACT_ATOMS: atom_id res chain seq x y z
N MET A 1 17.21 8.76 -1.72
CA MET A 1 16.82 8.69 -0.29
C MET A 1 17.82 7.82 0.46
N THR A 2 18.29 8.25 1.64
CA THR A 2 19.29 7.50 2.43
C THR A 2 18.63 6.39 3.26
N ARG A 3 19.39 5.36 3.64
CA ARG A 3 18.92 4.24 4.49
C ARG A 3 18.26 4.73 5.79
N LYS A 4 18.78 5.82 6.36
CA LYS A 4 18.23 6.48 7.55
C LYS A 4 16.83 7.05 7.29
N THR A 5 16.63 7.70 6.14
CA THR A 5 15.33 8.26 5.73
C THR A 5 14.26 7.16 5.63
N TRP A 6 14.60 5.99 5.10
CA TRP A 6 13.68 4.85 5.03
C TRP A 6 13.33 4.28 6.40
N MET A 7 14.29 4.23 7.33
CA MET A 7 14.03 3.83 8.73
C MET A 7 13.07 4.80 9.42
N TYR A 8 13.30 6.11 9.29
CA TYR A 8 12.40 7.11 9.88
C TYR A 8 11.00 7.07 9.28
N LEU A 9 10.90 6.88 7.96
CA LEU A 9 9.62 6.72 7.28
C LEU A 9 8.87 5.49 7.79
N PHE A 10 9.56 4.36 7.95
CA PHE A 10 8.97 3.12 8.48
C PHE A 10 8.45 3.30 9.91
N ILE A 11 9.23 3.94 10.79
CA ILE A 11 8.83 4.20 12.17
C ILE A 11 7.62 5.14 12.22
N MET A 12 7.60 6.21 11.40
CA MET A 12 6.45 7.12 11.31
C MET A 12 5.19 6.40 10.84
N LEU A 13 5.29 5.53 9.82
CA LEU A 13 4.16 4.77 9.30
C LEU A 13 3.64 3.75 10.31
N ALA A 14 4.53 3.09 11.06
CA ALA A 14 4.17 2.16 12.12
C ALA A 14 3.45 2.87 13.28
N GLY A 15 3.97 4.02 13.73
CA GLY A 15 3.32 4.83 14.76
C GLY A 15 1.95 5.35 14.32
N LEU A 16 1.82 5.76 13.06
CA LEU A 16 0.55 6.20 12.48
C LEU A 16 -0.46 5.04 12.40
N SER A 17 -0.03 3.83 12.00
CA SER A 17 -0.92 2.67 11.92
C SER A 17 -1.38 2.21 13.31
N MET A 18 -0.51 2.26 14.32
CA MET A 18 -0.85 1.94 15.71
C MET A 18 -1.80 2.97 16.32
N GLY A 19 -1.55 4.27 16.06
CA GLY A 19 -2.43 5.35 16.49
C GLY A 19 -3.82 5.25 15.86
N LEU A 20 -3.89 4.94 14.56
CA LEU A 20 -5.15 4.65 13.88
C LEU A 20 -5.82 3.41 14.47
N TYR A 21 -5.11 2.28 14.60
CA TYR A 21 -5.66 1.05 15.16
C TYR A 21 -6.28 1.25 16.55
N ASN A 22 -5.59 1.97 17.44
CA ASN A 22 -6.04 2.20 18.81
C ASN A 22 -7.22 3.19 18.92
N ASN A 23 -7.37 4.10 17.95
CA ASN A 23 -8.49 5.05 17.91
C ASN A 23 -9.71 4.48 17.16
N PHE A 24 -9.49 3.44 16.36
CA PHE A 24 -10.45 2.81 15.48
C PHE A 24 -10.76 1.36 15.86
N THR A 25 -10.82 1.07 17.17
CA THR A 25 -11.26 -0.21 17.79
C THR A 25 -12.70 -0.62 17.43
N ASN A 26 -13.33 0.06 16.48
CA ASN A 26 -14.54 -0.39 15.83
C ASN A 26 -14.18 -1.34 14.68
N ILE A 27 -14.74 -2.55 14.72
CA ILE A 27 -14.60 -3.59 13.68
C ILE A 27 -14.78 -3.02 12.26
N GLY A 28 -15.66 -2.02 12.09
CA GLY A 28 -15.91 -1.37 10.79
C GLY A 28 -14.70 -0.65 10.19
N THR A 29 -13.88 0.02 11.01
CA THR A 29 -12.68 0.71 10.53
C THR A 29 -11.52 -0.24 10.25
N LEU A 30 -11.43 -1.33 11.02
CA LEU A 30 -10.51 -2.43 10.72
C LEU A 30 -10.85 -3.08 9.37
N LEU A 31 -12.14 -3.31 9.13
CA LEU A 31 -12.66 -3.87 7.88
C LEU A 31 -12.43 -2.92 6.70
N LEU A 32 -12.62 -1.61 6.88
CA LEU A 32 -12.31 -0.59 5.88
C LEU A 32 -10.82 -0.58 5.52
N MET A 33 -9.94 -0.66 6.52
CA MET A 33 -8.48 -0.64 6.32
C MET A 33 -7.99 -1.89 5.58
N ILE A 34 -8.59 -3.05 5.86
CA ILE A 34 -8.36 -4.30 5.11
C ILE A 34 -8.84 -4.15 3.66
N LEU A 35 -10.04 -3.60 3.43
CA LEU A 35 -10.61 -3.39 2.10
C LEU A 35 -9.75 -2.44 1.25
N LEU A 36 -9.30 -1.31 1.83
CA LEU A 36 -8.44 -0.35 1.17
C LEU A 36 -7.07 -0.96 0.83
N SER A 37 -6.51 -1.77 1.73
CA SER A 37 -5.25 -2.47 1.50
C SER A 37 -5.38 -3.50 0.36
N ALA A 38 -6.48 -4.28 0.33
CA ALA A 38 -6.75 -5.22 -0.75
C ALA A 38 -6.93 -4.51 -2.10
N ALA A 39 -7.68 -3.41 -2.13
CA ALA A 39 -7.87 -2.61 -3.34
C ALA A 39 -6.54 -2.04 -3.87
N ALA A 40 -5.68 -1.55 -2.99
CA ALA A 40 -4.36 -1.04 -3.36
C ALA A 40 -3.48 -2.13 -3.99
N VAL A 41 -3.46 -3.34 -3.43
CA VAL A 41 -2.72 -4.48 -3.99
C VAL A 41 -3.25 -4.84 -5.38
N ILE A 42 -4.58 -4.90 -5.55
CA ILE A 42 -5.21 -5.19 -6.85
C ILE A 42 -4.81 -4.15 -7.90
N MET A 43 -4.86 -2.86 -7.56
CA MET A 43 -4.45 -1.78 -8.46
C MET A 43 -2.98 -1.89 -8.88
N ILE A 44 -2.09 -2.26 -7.95
CA ILE A 44 -0.67 -2.45 -8.25
C ILE A 44 -0.48 -3.62 -9.23
N ILE A 45 -1.11 -4.76 -8.97
CA ILE A 45 -1.04 -5.95 -9.85
C ILE A 45 -1.58 -5.62 -11.24
N PHE A 46 -2.71 -4.91 -11.31
CA PHE A 46 -3.31 -4.50 -12.58
C PHE A 46 -2.38 -3.56 -13.35
N ASN A 47 -1.80 -2.56 -12.69
CA ASN A 47 -0.87 -1.62 -13.30
C ASN A 47 0.41 -2.30 -13.82
N ILE A 48 0.95 -3.27 -13.08
CA ILE A 48 2.08 -4.10 -13.52
C ILE A 48 1.69 -4.92 -14.75
N SER A 49 0.51 -5.52 -14.75
CA SER A 49 0.00 -6.35 -15.85
C SER A 49 -0.18 -5.53 -17.14
N VAL A 50 -0.75 -4.33 -17.02
CA VAL A 50 -0.88 -3.37 -18.14
C VAL A 50 0.48 -2.90 -18.62
N GLY A 51 1.40 -2.56 -17.71
CA GLY A 51 2.77 -2.17 -18.06
C GLY A 51 3.55 -3.25 -18.80
N LEU A 52 3.40 -4.52 -18.40
CA LEU A 52 3.98 -5.68 -19.08
C LEU A 52 3.37 -5.89 -20.47
N LYS A 53 2.05 -5.77 -20.61
CA LYS A 53 1.36 -5.88 -21.90
C LYS A 53 1.84 -4.81 -22.89
N ASN A 54 1.94 -3.55 -22.44
CA ASN A 54 2.41 -2.44 -23.26
C ASN A 54 3.88 -2.60 -23.68
N ARG A 55 4.73 -3.18 -22.82
CA ARG A 55 6.12 -3.49 -23.16
C ARG A 55 6.24 -4.61 -24.19
N ARG A 56 5.35 -5.62 -24.15
CA ARG A 56 5.31 -6.68 -25.17
C ARG A 56 4.87 -6.15 -26.54
N GLN A 57 3.87 -5.28 -26.58
CA GLN A 57 3.37 -4.71 -27.84
C GLN A 57 4.34 -3.73 -28.49
N LYS A 58 5.14 -2.98 -27.72
CA LYS A 58 6.19 -2.09 -28.28
C LYS A 58 7.42 -2.82 -28.81
N LYS A 59 7.53 -4.14 -28.59
CA LYS A 59 8.67 -4.96 -29.02
C LYS A 59 8.35 -5.79 -30.29
N GLN A 60 7.09 -5.78 -30.73
CA GLN A 60 6.68 -6.12 -32.11
C GLN A 60 6.64 -4.83 -32.93
#